data_AF-A0A6N8J988-F1
#
_entry.id   AF-A0A6N8J988-F1
#
_cell.length_a   1.000
_cell.length_b   1.000
_cell.length_c   1.000
_cell.angle_alpha   90.00
_cell.angle_beta   90.00
_cell.angle_gamma   90.00
#
_symmetry.space_group_name_H-M   'P 1'
#
loop_
_entity.id
_entity.type
_entity.pdbx_description
1 polymer ?
#
loop_
_entity_poly.entity_id
_entity_poly.type
_entity_poly.pdbx_seq_one_letter_code
_entity_poly.pdbx_strand_id
1 'polypeptide(L)'
;MNVELPKQSSSSIPRRSVREKKRILQDWQQSPLKMKAFCSENDISLSALKYWMKQFNMGCKRKSQQPSSSSFISLIPQVPIGTATPFAEYILADNSRVVINQMVDASFLKELISSSK
;
A
#
# COMPACT_ATOMS: atom_id res chain seq x y z
N MET A 1 32.98 -3.15 -42.30
CA MET A 1 31.97 -3.46 -41.26
C MET A 1 32.10 -2.42 -40.17
N ASN A 2 31.26 -1.38 -40.19
CA ASN A 2 31.16 -0.40 -39.11
C ASN A 2 29.72 -0.46 -38.59
N VAL A 3 29.55 -0.90 -37.34
CA VAL A 3 28.25 -0.92 -36.67
C VAL A 3 28.09 0.43 -35.99
N GLU A 4 27.29 1.29 -36.62
CA GLU A 4 26.95 2.61 -36.11
C GLU A 4 25.96 2.47 -34.95
N LEU A 5 26.43 2.74 -33.72
CA LEU A 5 25.58 2.82 -32.54
C LEU A 5 24.65 4.03 -32.67
N PRO A 6 23.32 3.89 -32.54
CA PRO A 6 22.43 5.03 -32.58
C PRO A 6 22.60 5.87 -31.32
N LYS A 7 23.06 7.11 -31.52
CA LYS A 7 22.96 8.21 -30.55
C LYS A 7 21.49 8.50 -30.31
N GLN A 8 20.96 8.19 -29.13
CA GLN A 8 19.68 8.75 -28.70
C GLN A 8 19.92 10.05 -27.94
N SER A 9 19.64 11.13 -28.65
CA SER A 9 19.62 12.51 -28.23
C SER A 9 18.31 12.83 -27.49
N SER A 10 18.44 13.75 -26.52
CA SER A 10 17.36 14.58 -25.96
C SER A 10 16.19 13.85 -25.29
N SER A 11 16.39 13.40 -24.04
CA SER A 11 15.25 13.12 -23.15
C SER A 11 14.65 14.45 -22.67
N SER A 12 13.79 15.06 -23.48
CA SER A 12 12.86 16.06 -22.98
C SER A 12 11.96 15.31 -21.99
N ILE A 13 12.25 15.41 -20.70
CA ILE A 13 11.45 14.76 -19.66
C ILE A 13 10.07 15.39 -19.79
N PRO A 14 9.02 14.64 -20.23
CA PRO A 14 7.70 15.21 -20.35
C PRO A 14 7.31 15.74 -18.96
N ARG A 15 6.70 16.93 -18.91
CA ARG A 15 6.23 17.50 -17.65
C ARG A 15 5.14 16.58 -17.09
N ARG A 16 5.54 15.59 -16.29
CA ARG A 16 4.63 14.66 -15.64
C ARG A 16 3.72 15.44 -14.69
N SER A 17 2.42 15.16 -14.75
CA SER A 17 1.44 15.78 -13.87
C SER A 17 1.71 15.42 -12.40
N VAL A 18 1.17 16.20 -11.47
CA VAL A 18 1.31 15.94 -10.02
C VAL A 18 0.74 14.56 -9.65
N ARG A 19 -0.36 14.14 -10.30
CA ARG A 19 -0.99 12.82 -10.08
C ARG A 19 -0.07 11.68 -10.54
N GLU A 20 0.54 11.84 -11.71
CA GLU A 20 1.45 10.84 -12.28
C GLU A 20 2.68 10.62 -11.39
N LYS A 21 3.27 11.71 -10.89
CA LYS A 21 4.41 11.64 -9.97
C LYS A 21 4.08 10.89 -8.67
N LYS A 22 2.86 11.06 -8.16
CA LYS A 22 2.40 10.36 -6.94
C LYS A 22 2.21 8.86 -7.19
N ARG A 23 1.64 8.48 -8.33
CA ARG A 23 1.45 7.08 -8.71
C ARG A 23 2.79 6.35 -8.78
N ILE A 24 3.75 6.92 -9.50
CA ILE A 24 5.12 6.40 -9.62
C ILE A 24 5.80 6.25 -8.26
N LEU A 25 5.62 7.21 -7.35
CA LEU A 25 6.18 7.13 -6.00
C LEU A 25 5.54 6.03 -5.17
N GLN A 26 4.23 5.80 -5.31
CA GLN A 26 3.53 4.71 -4.64
C GLN A 26 3.99 3.35 -5.18
N ASP A 27 4.10 3.22 -6.50
CA ASP A 27 4.61 2.02 -7.16
C ASP A 27 6.06 1.73 -6.71
N TRP A 28 6.89 2.76 -6.58
CA TRP A 28 8.24 2.64 -6.01
C TRP A 28 8.23 2.14 -4.56
N GLN A 29 7.31 2.62 -3.71
CA GLN A 29 7.22 2.20 -2.32
C GLN A 29 6.77 0.74 -2.17
N GLN A 30 5.93 0.25 -3.07
CA GLN A 30 5.46 -1.14 -3.09
C GLN A 30 6.47 -2.09 -3.75
N SER A 31 7.40 -1.55 -4.53
CA SER A 31 8.41 -2.36 -5.22
C SER A 31 9.52 -2.81 -4.25
N PRO A 32 9.93 -4.08 -4.29
CA PRO A 32 11.10 -4.56 -3.55
C PRO A 32 12.43 -4.10 -4.19
N LEU A 33 12.36 -3.35 -5.30
CA LEU A 33 13.49 -2.95 -6.12
C LEU A 33 14.26 -1.77 -5.52
N LYS A 34 15.59 -1.79 -5.71
CA LYS A 34 16.43 -0.63 -5.36
C LYS A 34 16.07 0.54 -6.27
N MET A 35 16.08 1.75 -5.71
CA MET A 35 15.72 2.99 -6.41
C MET A 35 16.41 3.17 -7.79
N LYS A 36 17.66 2.74 -7.94
CA LYS A 36 18.38 2.77 -9.23
C LYS A 36 17.77 1.82 -10.27
N ALA A 37 17.39 0.60 -9.86
CA ALA A 37 16.77 -0.38 -10.75
C ALA A 37 15.36 0.07 -11.17
N PHE A 38 14.57 0.57 -10.22
CA PHE A 38 13.25 1.12 -10.50
C PHE A 38 13.29 2.33 -11.46
N CYS A 39 14.25 3.24 -11.26
CA CYS A 39 14.48 4.36 -12.16
C CYS A 39 14.86 3.93 -13.58
N SER A 40 15.66 2.87 -13.73
CA SER A 40 16.04 2.32 -15.03
C SER A 40 14.88 1.65 -15.76
N GLU A 41 14.00 0.95 -15.04
CA GLU A 41 12.83 0.28 -15.61
C GLU A 41 11.73 1.25 -16.05
N ASN A 42 11.51 2.33 -15.28
CA ASN A 42 10.45 3.30 -15.52
C ASN A 42 10.89 4.53 -16.35
N ASP A 43 12.13 4.52 -16.84
CA ASP A 43 12.76 5.64 -17.56
C ASP A 43 12.61 6.99 -16.81
N ILE A 44 13.08 6.98 -15.56
CA ILE A 44 13.02 8.12 -14.66
C ILE A 44 14.42 8.43 -14.18
N SER A 45 14.83 9.70 -14.30
CA SER A 45 16.10 10.11 -13.72
C SER A 45 16.07 10.01 -12.20
N LEU A 46 17.15 9.47 -11.62
CA LEU A 46 17.31 9.35 -10.18
C LEU A 46 17.11 10.70 -9.47
N SER A 47 17.58 11.79 -10.10
CA SER A 47 17.44 13.16 -9.61
C SER A 47 15.98 13.60 -9.56
N ALA A 48 15.18 13.27 -10.58
CA ALA A 48 13.75 13.60 -10.61
C ALA A 48 12.99 12.85 -9.51
N LEU A 49 13.26 11.55 -9.33
CA LEU A 49 12.59 10.74 -8.30
C LEU A 49 12.93 11.27 -6.89
N LYS A 50 14.21 11.57 -6.61
CA LYS A 50 14.62 12.19 -5.34
C LYS A 50 13.96 13.55 -5.11
N TYR A 51 13.82 14.35 -6.16
CA TYR A 51 13.15 15.65 -6.08
C TYR A 51 11.67 15.48 -5.75
N TRP A 52 10.95 14.57 -6.41
CA TRP A 52 9.53 14.31 -6.10
C TRP A 52 9.36 13.75 -4.70
N MET A 53 10.24 12.85 -4.26
CA MET A 53 10.21 12.31 -2.89
C MET A 53 10.36 13.41 -1.84
N LYS A 54 11.20 14.43 -2.10
CA LYS A 54 11.31 15.63 -1.26
C LYS A 54 10.04 16.49 -1.34
N GLN A 55 9.52 16.73 -2.54
CA GLN A 55 8.33 17.56 -2.77
C GLN A 55 7.07 17.01 -2.09
N PHE A 56 6.87 15.70 -2.11
CA PHE A 56 5.70 15.05 -1.51
C PHE A 56 5.91 14.62 -0.06
N ASN A 57 6.99 15.08 0.60
CA ASN A 57 7.37 14.66 1.95
C ASN A 57 7.45 13.13 2.14
N MET A 58 7.65 12.37 1.05
CA MET A 58 7.80 10.91 1.07
C MET A 58 9.17 10.44 1.55
N GLY A 59 9.94 11.33 2.17
CA GLY A 59 11.07 10.99 3.03
C GLY A 59 12.38 10.72 2.28
N CYS A 60 13.18 11.76 2.04
CA CYS A 60 14.63 11.61 1.88
C CYS A 60 15.34 11.14 3.18
N LYS A 61 14.59 10.64 4.15
CA LYS A 61 15.13 9.99 5.34
C LYS A 61 14.73 8.52 5.25
N ARG A 62 15.66 7.68 4.75
CA ARG A 62 15.99 6.50 5.56
C ARG A 62 16.41 7.11 6.89
N LYS A 63 15.46 7.33 7.80
CA LYS A 63 15.80 7.63 9.18
C LYS A 63 16.67 6.44 9.56
N SER A 64 17.95 6.69 9.83
CA SER A 64 18.65 5.85 10.79
C SER A 64 17.65 5.64 11.92
N GLN A 65 17.44 4.39 12.30
CA GLN A 65 16.55 4.03 13.39
C GLN A 65 17.06 4.70 14.67
N GLN A 66 16.67 5.95 14.87
CA GLN A 66 16.57 6.53 16.19
C GLN A 66 15.32 5.89 16.79
N PRO A 67 15.43 5.18 17.92
CA PRO A 67 14.30 4.55 18.57
C PRO A 67 13.44 5.66 19.19
N SER A 68 12.62 6.30 18.34
CA SER A 68 11.51 7.09 18.81
C SER A 68 10.54 6.13 19.49
N SER A 69 10.35 6.32 20.78
CA SER A 69 9.63 5.54 21.78
C SER A 69 8.13 5.33 21.53
N SER A 70 7.69 5.11 20.29
CA SER A 70 6.36 4.58 20.01
C SER A 70 6.50 3.13 19.60
N SER A 71 6.36 2.23 20.57
CA SER A 71 6.28 0.77 20.40
C SER A 71 5.06 0.30 19.61
N PHE A 72 4.33 1.22 18.98
CA PHE A 72 3.10 0.95 18.28
C PHE A 72 3.36 0.92 16.78
N ILE A 73 3.15 -0.26 16.20
CA ILE A 73 3.05 -0.44 14.77
C ILE A 73 1.70 0.14 14.35
N SER A 74 1.71 1.26 13.63
CA SER A 74 0.50 1.78 13.00
C SER A 74 0.09 0.84 11.87
N LEU A 75 -0.81 -0.09 12.16
CA LEU A 75 -1.46 -0.91 11.14
C LEU A 75 -2.47 -0.03 10.40
N ILE A 76 -2.31 0.10 9.09
CA ILE A 76 -3.36 0.62 8.22
C ILE A 76 -4.33 -0.55 8.01
N PRO A 77 -5.60 -0.45 8.45
CA PRO A 77 -6.58 -1.50 8.18
C PRO A 77 -6.67 -1.67 6.66
N GLN A 78 -6.39 -2.88 6.19
CA GLN A 78 -6.72 -3.25 4.81
C GLN A 78 -8.23 -3.04 4.68
N VAL A 79 -8.65 -2.20 3.72
CA VAL A 79 -10.07 -2.12 3.36
C VAL A 79 -10.52 -3.56 3.09
N PRO A 80 -11.64 -4.05 3.67
CA PRO A 80 -12.09 -5.42 3.44
C PRO A 80 -12.14 -5.63 1.94
N ILE A 81 -11.26 -6.49 1.42
CA ILE A 81 -11.28 -6.92 0.03
C ILE A 81 -12.69 -7.51 -0.14
N GLY A 82 -13.52 -6.82 -0.92
CA GLY A 82 -14.98 -6.81 -0.82
C GLY A 82 -15.70 -8.10 -1.20
N THR A 83 -15.31 -9.25 -0.66
CA THR A 83 -15.95 -10.56 -0.89
C THR A 83 -15.81 -11.55 0.25
N ALA A 84 -15.33 -11.15 1.44
CA ALA A 84 -15.41 -12.04 2.61
C ALA A 84 -16.89 -12.14 3.03
N THR A 85 -17.60 -13.09 2.43
CA THR A 85 -18.91 -13.52 2.93
C THR A 85 -18.67 -14.05 4.33
N PRO A 86 -19.21 -13.40 5.37
CA PRO A 86 -19.06 -13.93 6.71
C PRO A 86 -19.74 -15.30 6.75
N PHE A 87 -19.17 -16.19 7.57
CA PHE A 87 -19.71 -17.53 7.75
C PHE A 87 -21.14 -17.48 8.30
N ALA A 88 -21.40 -16.57 9.24
CA ALA A 88 -22.72 -16.32 9.77
C ALA A 88 -22.87 -14.86 10.19
N GLU A 89 -24.10 -14.36 10.08
CA GLU A 89 -24.49 -13.05 10.55
C GLU A 89 -25.70 -13.18 11.46
N TYR A 90 -25.66 -12.46 12.57
CA TYR A 90 -26.77 -12.41 13.53
C TYR A 90 -27.16 -10.96 13.77
N ILE A 91 -28.45 -10.67 13.56
CA ILE A 91 -29.03 -9.32 13.73
C ILE A 91 -29.86 -9.35 15.00
N LEU A 92 -29.48 -8.52 15.97
CA LEU A 92 -30.18 -8.38 17.25
C LEU A 92 -31.35 -7.41 17.13
N ALA A 93 -32.22 -7.42 18.14
CA ALA A 93 -33.42 -6.56 18.21
C ALA A 93 -33.10 -5.07 18.30
N ASP A 94 -31.90 -4.70 18.75
CA ASP A 94 -31.38 -3.34 18.80
C ASP A 94 -30.72 -2.90 17.48
N ASN A 95 -30.92 -3.68 16.41
CA ASN A 95 -30.27 -3.51 15.10
C ASN A 95 -28.74 -3.65 15.14
N SER A 96 -28.15 -4.15 16.24
CA SER A 96 -26.74 -4.50 16.26
C SER A 96 -26.48 -5.78 15.45
N ARG A 97 -25.30 -5.86 14.82
CA ARG A 97 -24.92 -6.96 13.93
C ARG A 97 -23.67 -7.64 14.46
N VAL A 98 -23.79 -8.94 14.76
CA VAL A 98 -22.65 -9.80 15.08
C VAL A 98 -22.25 -10.54 13.82
N VAL A 99 -21.00 -10.37 13.41
CA VAL A 99 -20.43 -10.95 12.19
C VAL A 99 -19.40 -12.01 12.57
N ILE A 100 -19.62 -13.24 12.13
CA ILE A 100 -18.74 -14.37 12.41
C ILE A 100 -18.00 -14.71 11.13
N ASN A 101 -16.69 -14.48 11.12
CA ASN A 101 -15.83 -14.72 9.95
C ASN A 101 -15.24 -16.14 9.89
N GLN A 102 -15.42 -16.94 10.94
CA GLN A 102 -14.89 -18.31 11.03
C GLN A 102 -16.03 -19.32 11.14
N MET A 103 -15.79 -20.55 10.69
CA MET A 103 -16.71 -21.65 10.91
C MET A 103 -16.84 -21.90 12.42
N VAL A 104 -18.07 -22.00 12.89
CA VAL A 104 -18.40 -22.28 14.29
C VAL A 104 -19.48 -23.34 14.37
N ASP A 105 -19.46 -24.13 15.44
CA ASP A 105 -20.47 -25.16 15.68
C ASP A 105 -21.83 -24.56 16.04
N ALA A 106 -22.89 -25.31 15.72
CA ALA A 106 -24.25 -24.90 16.05
C ALA A 106 -24.49 -24.82 17.58
N SER A 107 -23.76 -25.59 18.38
CA SER A 107 -23.77 -25.50 19.85
C SER A 107 -23.28 -24.13 20.34
N PHE A 108 -22.17 -23.66 19.77
CA PHE A 108 -21.59 -22.36 20.10
C PHE A 108 -22.56 -21.21 19.75
N LEU A 109 -23.21 -21.26 18.59
CA LEU A 109 -24.20 -20.25 18.21
C LEU A 109 -25.38 -20.21 19.18
N LYS A 110 -25.84 -21.37 19.67
CA LYS A 110 -26.92 -21.45 20.66
C LYS A 110 -26.52 -20.87 22.01
N GLU A 111 -25.31 -21.16 22.48
CA GLU A 111 -24.78 -20.58 23.72
C GLU A 111 -24.63 -19.07 23.62
N LEU A 112 -24.13 -18.56 22.49
CA LEU A 112 -23.99 -17.13 22.22
C LEU A 112 -25.34 -16.40 22.36
N ILE A 113 -26.39 -16.93 21.73
CA ILE A 113 -27.73 -16.34 21.79
C ILE A 113 -28.34 -16.47 23.19
N SER A 114 -28.10 -17.60 23.87
CA SER A 114 -28.64 -17.85 25.21
C SER A 114 -27.98 -16.98 26.28
N SER A 115 -26.70 -16.61 26.09
CA SER A 115 -25.95 -15.73 26.99
C SER A 115 -26.28 -14.25 26.82
N SER A 116 -26.98 -13.86 25.74
CA SER A 116 -27.33 -12.47 25.43
C SER A 116 -28.66 -12.02 26.04
N LYS A 117 -29.26 -12.84 26.90
CA LYS A 117 -30.57 -12.59 27.53
C LYS A 117 -30.45 -11.98 28.91
#